data_AF-A0A368JFJ9-F1
#
_entry.id   AF-A0A368JFJ9-F1
#
_cell.length_a   1.000
_cell.length_b   1.000
_cell.length_c   1.000
_cell.angle_alpha   90.00
_cell.angle_beta   90.00
_cell.angle_gamma   90.00
#
_symmetry.space_group_name_H-M   'P 1'
#
loop_
_entity.id
_entity.type
_entity.pdbx_description
1 polymer ?
#
loop_
_entity_poly.entity_id
_entity_poly.type
_entity_poly.pdbx_seq_one_letter_code
_entity_poly.pdbx_strand_id
1 'polypeptide(L)'
;MSKQQPSTYKFPENLRFQYHQLMNSQTNFMKKLTAAEQRKLEDLYALLKKTWRENLTEILKNTLEKSNQEFRQIQNEIASDCETFKQSTRDQFEMNLENDYNNLMQNRNQRIHTLKIWSDDINQKKLNLLERKTNWPKEKKIIFNAGKVTLKGLRQRLHHLRNELMNLEIKEELVQKEEKFLNDKQQILNNKLQILKSKLQILNEKQLQLNIEEQPFQKVLNDQKRILNENLNERRLEAEKILNEKKTVLNSNLTRLNKEFEATTVDLENKLMMQLGSKLAEEHLDWPEEWKNYLKQANSSALLGKKNAILDACKQLENGLKRELGESGLSIDDFLILIDRNT
;
A
#
# COMPACT_ATOMS: atom_id res chain seq x y z
N MET A 1 126.03 47.60 -55.81
CA MET A 1 126.28 49.01 -56.13
C MET A 1 127.04 49.65 -54.97
N SER A 2 128.36 49.48 -54.91
CA SER A 2 129.22 50.00 -53.82
C SER A 2 129.52 51.47 -54.09
N LYS A 3 128.89 52.37 -53.34
CA LYS A 3 129.14 53.81 -53.40
C LYS A 3 130.44 54.10 -52.64
N GLN A 4 131.46 54.56 -53.36
CA GLN A 4 132.71 55.07 -52.81
C GLN A 4 132.42 56.13 -51.74
N GLN A 5 132.96 55.93 -50.54
CA GLN A 5 132.93 56.91 -49.46
C GLN A 5 133.77 58.14 -49.86
N PRO A 6 133.31 59.37 -49.61
CA PRO A 6 134.12 60.56 -49.85
C PRO A 6 135.34 60.55 -48.94
N SER A 7 136.53 60.63 -49.54
CA SER A 7 137.81 60.60 -48.83
C SER A 7 137.93 61.80 -47.88
N THR A 8 138.10 61.50 -46.61
CA THR A 8 138.43 62.43 -45.53
C THR A 8 139.54 63.39 -45.98
N TYR A 9 139.31 64.69 -45.84
CA TYR A 9 140.26 65.75 -46.21
C TYR A 9 141.58 65.54 -45.46
N LYS A 10 142.56 64.93 -46.12
CA LYS A 10 143.94 64.86 -45.62
C LYS A 10 144.59 66.19 -45.94
N PHE A 11 145.11 66.90 -44.94
CA PHE A 11 145.91 68.09 -45.19
C PHE A 11 147.04 67.74 -46.17
N PRO A 12 147.28 68.55 -47.21
CA PRO A 12 148.38 68.33 -48.16
C PRO A 12 149.69 68.09 -47.41
N GLU A 13 150.52 67.16 -47.88
CA GLU A 13 151.79 66.83 -47.19
C GLU A 13 152.66 68.07 -46.99
N ASN A 14 152.61 69.04 -47.93
CA ASN A 14 153.32 70.30 -47.78
C ASN A 14 152.88 71.07 -46.54
N LEU A 15 151.61 71.00 -46.16
CA LEU A 15 151.01 71.81 -45.10
C LEU A 15 151.33 71.19 -43.74
N ARG A 16 151.35 69.85 -43.69
CA ARG A 16 151.90 69.09 -42.56
C ARG A 16 153.38 69.39 -42.36
N PHE A 17 154.15 69.37 -43.44
CA PHE A 17 155.59 69.64 -43.40
C PHE A 17 155.88 71.07 -42.94
N GLN A 18 155.20 72.06 -43.51
CA GLN A 18 155.33 73.47 -43.10
C GLN A 18 154.94 73.67 -41.64
N TYR A 19 153.85 73.05 -41.18
CA TYR A 19 153.45 73.11 -39.77
C TYR A 19 154.56 72.54 -38.87
N HIS A 20 155.12 71.38 -39.18
CA HIS A 20 156.21 70.80 -38.39
C HIS A 20 157.49 71.64 -38.42
N GLN A 21 157.86 72.18 -39.59
CA GLN A 21 158.99 73.10 -39.69
C GLN A 21 158.77 74.36 -38.84
N LEU A 22 157.58 74.94 -38.91
CA LEU A 22 157.20 76.11 -38.14
C LEU A 22 157.30 75.83 -36.64
N MET A 23 156.70 74.74 -36.15
CA MET A 23 156.75 74.35 -34.74
C MET A 23 158.19 74.07 -34.26
N ASN A 24 159.04 73.48 -35.11
CA ASN A 24 160.45 73.21 -34.75
C ASN A 24 161.31 74.48 -34.71
N SER A 25 160.97 75.48 -35.53
CA SER A 25 161.69 76.76 -35.57
C SER A 25 161.31 77.71 -34.42
N GLN A 26 160.25 77.41 -33.67
CA GLN A 26 159.69 78.24 -32.61
C GLN A 26 160.76 78.76 -31.63
N THR A 27 161.63 77.89 -31.12
CA THR A 27 162.65 78.25 -30.11
C THR A 27 163.72 79.22 -30.65
N ASN A 28 164.07 79.10 -31.94
CA ASN A 28 165.04 79.97 -32.57
C ASN A 28 164.46 81.37 -32.87
N PHE A 29 163.19 81.43 -33.28
CA PHE A 29 162.50 82.71 -33.50
C PHE A 29 162.30 83.48 -32.20
N MET A 30 161.94 82.80 -31.12
CA MET A 30 161.73 83.45 -29.83
C MET A 30 163.00 84.19 -29.34
N LYS A 31 164.20 83.61 -29.49
CA LYS A 31 165.46 84.20 -28.96
C LYS A 31 165.83 85.57 -29.55
N LYS A 32 165.31 85.93 -30.72
CA LYS A 32 165.67 87.18 -31.42
C LYS A 32 164.66 88.31 -31.18
N LEU A 33 163.57 88.03 -30.48
CA LEU A 33 162.45 88.94 -30.31
C LEU A 33 162.46 89.59 -28.93
N THR A 34 161.88 90.78 -28.85
CA THR A 34 161.64 91.45 -27.57
C THR A 34 160.61 90.67 -26.76
N ALA A 35 160.62 90.80 -25.43
CA ALA A 35 159.76 90.00 -24.55
C ALA A 35 158.25 90.14 -24.86
N ALA A 36 157.80 91.31 -25.34
CA ALA A 36 156.41 91.53 -25.74
C ALA A 36 156.03 90.75 -27.02
N GLU A 37 156.93 90.69 -27.98
CA GLU A 37 156.75 89.95 -29.24
C GLU A 37 156.79 88.44 -29.01
N GLN A 38 157.64 87.98 -28.09
CA GLN A 38 157.69 86.57 -27.68
C GLN A 38 156.33 86.10 -27.19
N ARG A 39 155.69 86.81 -26.24
CA ARG A 39 154.35 86.42 -25.73
C ARG A 39 153.32 86.34 -26.84
N LYS A 40 153.28 87.32 -27.74
CA LYS A 40 152.32 87.33 -28.86
C LYS A 40 152.55 86.14 -29.80
N LEU A 41 153.81 85.79 -30.06
CA LEU A 41 154.15 84.63 -30.88
C LEU A 41 153.79 83.30 -30.17
N GLU A 42 153.96 83.24 -28.85
CA GLU A 42 153.58 82.09 -28.02
C GLU A 42 152.09 81.82 -28.08
N ASP A 43 151.26 82.86 -27.96
CA ASP A 43 149.81 82.78 -28.10
C ASP A 43 149.42 82.29 -29.49
N LEU A 44 150.09 82.75 -30.55
CA LEU A 44 149.83 82.29 -31.91
C LEU A 44 150.20 80.82 -32.12
N TYR A 45 151.33 80.36 -31.58
CA TYR A 45 151.70 78.94 -31.62
C TYR A 45 150.74 78.08 -30.80
N ALA A 46 150.27 78.56 -29.65
CA ALA A 46 149.26 77.88 -28.85
C ALA A 46 147.94 77.77 -29.61
N LEU A 47 147.52 78.85 -30.26
CA LEU A 47 146.30 78.89 -31.08
C LEU A 47 146.39 77.95 -32.28
N LEU A 48 147.54 77.92 -32.97
CA LEU A 48 147.80 77.03 -34.10
C LEU A 48 147.82 75.56 -33.65
N LYS A 49 148.46 75.27 -32.50
CA LYS A 49 148.50 73.93 -31.93
C LYS A 49 147.12 73.44 -31.48
N LYS A 50 146.27 74.36 -31.00
CA LYS A 50 144.87 74.09 -30.66
C LYS A 50 144.04 73.78 -31.90
N THR A 51 144.09 74.65 -32.92
CA THR A 51 143.35 74.44 -34.18
C THR A 51 143.79 73.20 -34.94
N TRP A 52 145.07 72.82 -34.88
CA TRP A 52 145.55 71.56 -35.47
C TRP A 52 144.98 70.31 -34.78
N ARG A 53 144.69 70.37 -33.48
CA ARG A 53 144.13 69.26 -32.70
C ARG A 53 142.61 69.11 -32.85
N GLU A 54 141.88 70.16 -33.26
CA GLU A 54 140.42 70.15 -33.38
C GLU A 54 139.89 69.51 -34.69
N ASN A 55 140.77 69.00 -35.57
CA ASN A 55 140.36 68.27 -36.78
C ASN A 55 139.98 66.80 -36.49
N LEU A 56 138.83 66.57 -35.84
CA LEU A 56 138.27 65.27 -35.43
C LEU A 56 137.28 64.68 -36.47
N THR A 57 137.79 64.02 -37.51
CA THR A 57 136.95 63.39 -38.55
C THR A 57 136.55 61.94 -38.27
N GLU A 58 137.18 61.27 -37.30
CA GLU A 58 137.01 59.83 -37.06
C GLU A 58 135.85 59.50 -36.11
N ILE A 59 135.62 60.33 -35.08
CA ILE A 59 134.54 60.14 -34.10
C ILE A 59 133.15 60.26 -34.75
N LEU A 60 133.02 61.18 -35.72
CA LEU A 60 131.73 61.43 -36.40
C LEU A 60 131.30 60.23 -37.24
N LYS A 61 132.26 59.51 -37.85
CA LYS A 61 131.99 58.33 -38.68
C LYS A 61 131.36 57.20 -37.87
N ASN A 62 131.95 56.87 -36.73
CA ASN A 62 131.50 55.73 -35.91
C ASN A 62 130.08 55.92 -35.38
N THR A 63 129.70 57.17 -35.06
CA THR A 63 128.35 57.49 -34.56
C THR A 63 127.28 57.30 -35.64
N LEU A 64 127.60 57.67 -36.88
CA LEU A 64 126.69 57.54 -38.01
C LEU A 64 126.44 56.07 -38.40
N GLU A 65 127.48 55.23 -38.37
CA GLU A 65 127.37 53.80 -38.69
C GLU A 65 126.47 53.06 -37.69
N LYS A 66 126.58 53.37 -36.39
CA LYS A 66 125.73 52.75 -35.36
C LYS A 66 124.24 53.08 -35.56
N SER A 67 123.92 54.35 -35.77
CA SER A 67 122.52 54.77 -35.98
C SER A 67 121.90 54.14 -37.23
N ASN A 68 122.68 53.93 -38.29
CA ASN A 68 122.21 53.26 -39.50
C ASN A 68 121.88 51.77 -39.31
N GLN A 69 122.58 51.08 -38.41
CA GLN A 69 122.30 49.67 -38.10
C GLN A 69 120.99 49.52 -37.32
N GLU A 70 120.77 50.38 -36.32
CA GLU A 70 119.54 50.41 -35.52
C GLU A 70 118.30 50.65 -36.41
N PHE A 71 118.40 51.57 -37.38
CA PHE A 71 117.31 51.85 -38.31
C PHE A 71 116.92 50.62 -39.16
N ARG A 72 117.90 49.81 -39.59
CA ARG A 72 117.62 48.60 -40.39
C ARG A 72 116.96 47.49 -39.57
N GLN A 73 117.27 47.38 -38.27
CA GLN A 73 116.65 46.39 -37.39
C GLN A 73 115.15 46.67 -37.23
N ILE A 74 114.81 47.94 -36.95
CA ILE A 74 113.41 48.38 -36.82
C ILE A 74 112.62 48.13 -38.12
N GLN A 75 113.24 48.38 -39.27
CA GLN A 75 112.59 48.12 -40.57
C GLN A 75 112.29 46.63 -40.79
N ASN A 76 113.15 45.73 -40.32
CA ASN A 76 112.95 44.30 -40.48
C ASN A 76 111.84 43.77 -39.55
N GLU A 77 111.75 44.26 -38.31
CA GLU A 77 110.71 43.86 -37.34
C GLU A 77 109.31 44.24 -37.83
N ILE A 78 109.15 45.46 -38.39
CA ILE A 78 107.87 45.92 -38.96
C ILE A 78 107.47 45.05 -40.18
N ALA A 79 108.43 44.61 -40.98
CA ALA A 79 108.15 43.78 -42.14
C ALA A 79 107.70 42.36 -41.76
N SER A 80 108.28 41.76 -40.71
CA SER A 80 107.91 40.42 -40.23
C SER A 80 106.52 40.37 -39.59
N ASP A 81 106.12 41.38 -38.83
CA ASP A 81 104.80 41.45 -38.20
C ASP A 81 103.67 41.67 -39.22
N CYS A 82 103.97 42.35 -40.32
CA CYS A 82 102.99 42.58 -41.38
C CYS A 82 102.64 41.29 -42.15
N GLU A 83 103.62 40.42 -42.43
CA GLU A 83 103.34 39.18 -43.16
C GLU A 83 102.65 38.11 -42.31
N THR A 84 102.96 38.03 -41.01
CA THR A 84 102.24 37.14 -40.09
C THR A 84 100.77 37.55 -39.94
N PHE A 85 100.49 38.86 -39.83
CA PHE A 85 99.11 39.37 -39.80
C PHE A 85 98.34 39.06 -41.10
N LYS A 86 98.97 39.28 -42.27
CA LYS A 86 98.34 38.98 -43.56
C LYS A 86 98.02 37.50 -43.71
N GLN A 87 98.94 36.62 -43.31
CA GLN A 87 98.72 35.18 -43.40
C GLN A 87 97.61 34.72 -42.45
N SER A 88 97.63 35.16 -41.18
CA SER A 88 96.56 34.84 -40.22
C SER A 88 95.19 35.33 -40.67
N THR A 89 95.12 36.51 -41.27
CA THR A 89 93.88 37.07 -41.82
C THR A 89 93.38 36.24 -43.02
N ARG A 90 94.29 35.78 -43.90
CA ARG A 90 93.95 34.89 -45.01
C ARG A 90 93.38 33.57 -44.51
N ASP A 91 94.06 32.92 -43.57
CA ASP A 91 93.66 31.62 -43.03
C ASP A 91 92.28 31.72 -42.35
N GLN A 92 92.01 32.83 -41.64
CA GLN A 92 90.70 33.08 -41.04
C GLN A 92 89.60 33.24 -42.09
N PHE A 93 89.87 33.95 -43.20
CA PHE A 93 88.90 34.06 -44.30
C PHE A 93 88.66 32.73 -45.00
N GLU A 94 89.71 31.93 -45.22
CA GLU A 94 89.58 30.59 -45.81
C GLU A 94 88.73 29.68 -44.91
N MET A 95 88.98 29.66 -43.61
CA MET A 95 88.18 28.89 -42.64
C MET A 95 86.72 29.36 -42.60
N ASN A 96 86.47 30.67 -42.66
CA ASN A 96 85.11 31.20 -42.69
C ASN A 96 84.38 30.81 -43.98
N LEU A 97 85.06 30.90 -45.13
CA LEU A 97 84.48 30.50 -46.42
C LEU A 97 84.16 29.00 -46.45
N GLU A 98 85.03 28.15 -45.88
CA GLU A 98 84.79 26.72 -45.78
C GLU A 98 83.59 26.39 -44.87
N ASN A 99 83.48 27.07 -43.73
CA ASN A 99 82.33 26.94 -42.83
C ASN A 99 81.03 27.39 -43.50
N ASP A 100 81.03 28.53 -44.19
CA ASP A 100 79.86 29.02 -44.92
C ASP A 100 79.46 28.07 -46.04
N TYR A 101 80.42 27.53 -46.79
CA TYR A 101 80.17 26.51 -47.80
C TYR A 101 79.51 25.26 -47.21
N ASN A 102 80.05 24.74 -46.11
CA ASN A 102 79.51 23.56 -45.44
C ASN A 102 78.09 23.80 -44.91
N ASN A 103 77.84 24.96 -44.31
CA ASN A 103 76.52 25.37 -43.83
C ASN A 103 75.49 25.47 -44.98
N LEU A 104 75.89 26.06 -46.11
CA LEU A 104 75.05 26.15 -47.30
C LEU A 104 74.72 24.76 -47.86
N MET A 105 75.68 23.85 -47.89
CA MET A 105 75.47 22.48 -48.35
C MET A 105 74.55 21.68 -47.43
N GLN A 106 74.69 21.81 -46.10
CA GLN A 106 73.77 21.19 -45.15
C GLN A 106 72.34 21.73 -45.31
N ASN A 107 72.18 23.05 -45.40
CA ASN A 107 70.89 23.70 -45.61
C ASN A 107 70.23 23.26 -46.93
N ARG A 108 71.02 23.13 -48.00
CA ARG A 108 70.54 22.60 -49.29
C ARG A 108 70.01 21.17 -49.12
N ASN A 109 70.76 20.29 -48.44
CA ASN A 109 70.37 18.90 -48.26
C ASN A 109 69.10 18.76 -47.40
N GLN A 110 68.98 19.55 -46.33
CA GLN A 110 67.76 19.60 -45.51
C GLN A 110 66.55 20.04 -46.33
N ARG A 111 66.69 21.09 -47.15
CA ARG A 111 65.61 21.55 -48.03
C ARG A 111 65.19 20.47 -49.03
N ILE A 112 66.15 19.77 -49.66
CA ILE A 112 65.85 18.67 -50.58
C ILE A 112 65.07 17.55 -49.86
N HIS A 113 65.48 17.19 -48.65
CA HIS A 113 64.80 16.16 -47.86
C HIS A 113 63.36 16.56 -47.52
N THR A 114 63.15 17.79 -47.03
CA THR A 114 61.81 18.32 -46.74
C THR A 114 60.95 18.35 -48.00
N LEU A 115 61.47 18.82 -49.13
CA LEU A 115 60.72 18.83 -50.40
C LEU A 115 60.29 17.43 -50.83
N LYS A 116 61.14 16.41 -50.60
CA LYS A 116 60.80 15.02 -50.89
C LYS A 116 59.63 14.53 -50.02
N ILE A 117 59.66 14.78 -48.72
CA ILE A 117 58.57 14.42 -47.79
C ILE A 117 57.25 15.05 -48.22
N TRP A 118 57.27 16.36 -48.53
CA TRP A 118 56.06 17.07 -48.96
C TRP A 118 55.53 16.55 -50.30
N SER A 119 56.42 16.24 -51.24
CA SER A 119 56.06 15.60 -52.50
C SER A 119 55.35 14.27 -52.27
N ASP A 120 55.88 13.44 -51.37
CA ASP A 120 55.29 12.13 -51.05
C ASP A 120 53.92 12.26 -50.37
N ASP A 121 53.74 13.18 -49.42
CA ASP A 121 52.44 13.46 -48.77
C ASP A 121 51.38 13.97 -49.76
N ILE A 122 51.77 14.89 -50.66
CA ILE A 122 50.88 15.38 -51.72
C ILE A 122 50.44 14.23 -52.64
N ASN A 123 51.36 13.34 -53.01
CA ASN A 123 51.06 12.19 -53.84
C ASN A 123 50.14 11.20 -53.13
N GLN A 124 50.37 10.91 -51.84
CA GLN A 124 49.48 10.05 -51.05
C GLN A 124 48.07 10.63 -50.92
N LYS A 125 47.94 11.92 -50.61
CA LYS A 125 46.63 12.60 -50.54
C LYS A 125 45.91 12.56 -51.88
N LYS A 126 46.63 12.73 -52.99
CA LYS A 126 46.07 12.63 -54.34
C LYS A 126 45.54 11.22 -54.63
N LEU A 127 46.27 10.17 -54.24
CA LEU A 127 45.82 8.78 -54.38
C LEU A 127 44.57 8.51 -53.53
N ASN A 128 44.56 8.92 -52.27
CA ASN A 128 43.40 8.76 -51.38
C ASN A 128 42.15 9.49 -51.91
N LEU A 129 42.32 10.68 -52.48
CA LEU A 129 41.22 11.41 -53.11
C LEU A 129 40.69 10.72 -54.37
N LEU A 130 41.58 10.13 -55.18
CA LEU A 130 41.18 9.35 -56.36
C LEU A 130 40.42 8.09 -55.95
N GLU A 131 40.92 7.35 -54.96
CA GLU A 131 40.23 6.18 -54.42
C GLU A 131 38.87 6.53 -53.83
N ARG A 132 38.79 7.63 -53.06
CA ARG A 132 37.51 8.11 -52.55
C ARG A 132 36.57 8.52 -53.68
N LYS A 133 37.08 9.17 -54.73
CA LYS A 133 36.27 9.57 -55.90
C LYS A 133 35.74 8.36 -56.66
N THR A 134 36.50 7.27 -56.77
CA THR A 134 36.07 6.04 -57.44
C THR A 134 35.13 5.19 -56.58
N ASN A 135 35.32 5.18 -55.26
CA ASN A 135 34.52 4.38 -54.34
C ASN A 135 33.23 5.08 -53.87
N TRP A 136 33.21 6.42 -53.81
CA TRP A 136 32.05 7.19 -53.34
C TRP A 136 30.74 6.88 -54.07
N PRO A 137 30.69 6.70 -55.41
CA PRO A 137 29.45 6.30 -56.09
C PRO A 137 28.94 4.92 -55.64
N LYS A 138 29.85 3.98 -55.35
CA LYS A 138 29.49 2.64 -54.87
C LYS A 138 28.92 2.71 -53.46
N GLU A 139 29.61 3.41 -52.56
CA GLU A 139 29.15 3.64 -51.18
C GLU A 139 27.80 4.35 -51.15
N LYS A 140 27.65 5.42 -51.93
CA LYS A 140 26.39 6.15 -52.05
C LYS A 140 25.25 5.24 -52.52
N LYS A 141 25.50 4.36 -53.49
CA LYS A 141 24.51 3.39 -53.98
C LYS A 141 24.14 2.36 -52.91
N ILE A 142 25.11 1.88 -52.13
CA ILE A 142 24.87 0.97 -51.00
C ILE A 142 23.99 1.64 -49.94
N ILE A 143 24.34 2.85 -49.51
CA ILE A 143 23.58 3.62 -48.51
C ILE A 143 22.16 3.90 -49.01
N PHE A 144 22.01 4.31 -50.28
CA PHE A 144 20.71 4.57 -50.87
C PHE A 144 19.84 3.30 -50.94
N ASN A 145 20.41 2.18 -51.35
CA ASN A 145 19.70 0.90 -51.42
C ASN A 145 19.30 0.41 -50.02
N ALA A 146 20.19 0.50 -49.04
CA ALA A 146 19.89 0.18 -47.65
C ALA A 146 18.73 1.04 -47.14
N GLY A 147 18.78 2.35 -47.37
CA GLY A 147 17.69 3.27 -47.01
C GLY A 147 16.36 2.91 -47.69
N LYS A 148 16.39 2.50 -48.96
CA LYS A 148 15.18 2.06 -49.70
C LYS A 148 14.56 0.79 -49.11
N VAL A 149 15.39 -0.18 -48.70
CA VAL A 149 14.93 -1.40 -48.04
C VAL A 149 14.31 -1.08 -46.68
N THR A 150 14.96 -0.26 -45.87
CA THR A 150 14.42 0.19 -44.56
C THR A 150 13.09 0.92 -44.73
N LEU A 151 12.98 1.84 -45.70
CA LEU A 151 11.73 2.53 -46.02
C LEU A 151 10.61 1.57 -46.44
N LYS A 152 10.93 0.55 -47.23
CA LYS A 152 9.94 -0.48 -47.61
C LYS A 152 9.43 -1.25 -46.39
N GLY A 153 10.33 -1.66 -45.48
CA GLY A 153 9.96 -2.33 -44.24
C GLY A 153 9.09 -1.45 -43.34
N LEU A 154 9.43 -0.16 -43.19
CA LEU A 154 8.63 0.79 -42.43
C LEU A 154 7.22 0.98 -43.03
N ARG A 155 7.09 1.06 -44.36
CA ARG A 155 5.79 1.15 -45.03
C ARG A 155 4.93 -0.10 -44.81
N GLN A 156 5.53 -1.29 -44.86
CA GLN A 156 4.83 -2.54 -44.58
C GLN A 156 4.33 -2.59 -43.13
N ARG A 157 5.18 -2.19 -42.18
CA ARG A 157 4.80 -2.11 -40.76
C ARG A 157 3.67 -1.10 -40.51
N LEU A 158 3.72 0.06 -41.14
CA LEU A 158 2.66 1.06 -41.05
C LEU A 158 1.34 0.53 -41.61
N HIS A 159 1.38 -0.17 -42.75
CA HIS A 159 0.18 -0.81 -43.31
C HIS A 159 -0.40 -1.88 -42.38
N HIS A 160 0.46 -2.71 -41.77
CA HIS A 160 0.03 -3.71 -40.79
C HIS A 160 -0.66 -3.06 -39.57
N LEU A 161 -0.03 -2.03 -38.98
CA LEU A 161 -0.60 -1.28 -37.84
C LEU A 161 -1.94 -0.63 -38.21
N ARG A 162 -2.08 -0.12 -39.44
CA ARG A 162 -3.35 0.45 -39.91
C ARG A 162 -4.46 -0.60 -39.98
N ASN A 163 -4.14 -1.81 -40.44
CA ASN A 163 -5.11 -2.90 -40.49
C ASN A 163 -5.48 -3.39 -39.07
N GLU A 164 -4.52 -3.42 -38.14
CA GLU A 164 -4.79 -3.73 -36.73
C GLU A 164 -5.70 -2.69 -36.08
N LEU A 165 -5.47 -1.40 -36.34
CA LEU A 165 -6.31 -0.32 -35.83
C LEU A 165 -7.75 -0.44 -36.36
N MET A 166 -7.92 -0.69 -37.66
CA MET A 166 -9.24 -0.92 -38.25
C MET A 166 -9.96 -2.14 -37.64
N ASN A 167 -9.22 -3.22 -37.35
CA ASN A 167 -9.79 -4.38 -36.66
C ASN A 167 -10.21 -4.08 -35.22
N LEU A 168 -9.48 -3.20 -34.52
CA LEU A 168 -9.85 -2.74 -33.17
C LEU A 168 -11.11 -1.87 -33.20
N GLU A 169 -11.23 -0.95 -34.17
CA GLU A 169 -12.44 -0.14 -34.37
C GLU A 169 -13.67 -1.03 -34.62
N ILE A 170 -13.55 -2.05 -35.48
CA ILE A 170 -14.64 -3.02 -35.71
C ILE A 170 -15.02 -3.77 -34.43
N LYS A 171 -14.03 -4.18 -33.62
CA LYS A 171 -14.28 -4.85 -32.34
C LYS A 171 -14.98 -3.93 -31.35
N GLU A 172 -14.59 -2.66 -31.29
CA GLU A 172 -15.21 -1.67 -30.43
C GLU A 172 -16.69 -1.44 -30.80
N GLU A 173 -17.00 -1.32 -32.10
CA GLU A 173 -18.39 -1.22 -32.56
C GLU A 173 -19.22 -2.46 -32.18
N LEU A 174 -18.64 -3.66 -32.24
CA LEU A 174 -19.31 -4.89 -31.83
C LEU A 174 -19.61 -4.89 -30.32
N VAL A 175 -18.65 -4.49 -29.49
CA VAL A 175 -18.84 -4.37 -28.04
C VAL A 175 -19.93 -3.36 -27.72
N GLN A 176 -19.94 -2.18 -28.36
CA GLN A 176 -20.99 -1.18 -28.15
C GLN A 176 -22.38 -1.70 -28.54
N LYS A 177 -22.49 -2.50 -29.61
CA LYS A 177 -23.76 -3.16 -29.99
C LYS A 177 -24.20 -4.18 -28.96
N GLU A 178 -23.28 -4.98 -28.41
CA GLU A 178 -23.57 -5.95 -27.36
C GLU A 178 -24.00 -5.28 -26.05
N GLU A 179 -23.35 -4.19 -25.64
CA GLU A 179 -23.72 -3.40 -24.47
C GLU A 179 -25.13 -2.82 -24.60
N LYS A 180 -25.46 -2.27 -25.78
CA LYS A 180 -26.80 -1.76 -26.05
C LYS A 180 -27.84 -2.88 -25.97
N PHE A 181 -27.57 -4.04 -26.55
CA PHE A 181 -28.46 -5.20 -26.49
C PHE A 181 -28.67 -5.72 -25.06
N LEU A 182 -27.61 -5.73 -24.23
CA LEU A 182 -27.70 -6.08 -22.82
C LEU A 182 -28.55 -5.08 -22.04
N ASN A 183 -28.37 -3.78 -22.29
CA ASN A 183 -29.16 -2.73 -21.67
C ASN A 183 -30.66 -2.84 -22.04
N ASP A 184 -30.96 -3.09 -23.31
CA ASP A 184 -32.34 -3.30 -23.78
C ASP A 184 -32.97 -4.53 -23.09
N LYS A 185 -32.22 -5.64 -22.96
CA LYS A 185 -32.65 -6.82 -22.21
C LYS A 185 -32.93 -6.51 -20.74
N GLN A 186 -32.07 -5.70 -20.10
CA GLN A 186 -32.24 -5.31 -18.71
C GLN A 186 -33.49 -4.44 -18.51
N GLN A 187 -33.78 -3.52 -19.44
CA GLN A 187 -35.01 -2.74 -19.42
C GLN A 187 -36.25 -3.64 -19.56
N ILE A 188 -36.24 -4.62 -20.46
CA ILE A 188 -37.34 -5.59 -20.61
C ILE A 188 -37.55 -6.36 -19.30
N LEU A 189 -36.47 -6.80 -18.64
CA LEU A 189 -36.55 -7.52 -17.38
C LEU A 189 -37.13 -6.65 -16.26
N ASN A 190 -36.70 -5.40 -16.16
CA ASN A 190 -37.21 -4.43 -15.19
C ASN A 190 -38.72 -4.18 -15.40
N ASN A 191 -39.15 -4.03 -16.66
CA ASN A 191 -40.57 -3.87 -16.99
C ASN A 191 -41.38 -5.11 -16.60
N LYS A 192 -40.87 -6.32 -16.87
CA LYS A 192 -41.51 -7.58 -16.43
C LYS A 192 -41.63 -7.66 -14.91
N LEU A 193 -40.60 -7.23 -14.19
CA LEU A 193 -40.58 -7.22 -12.72
C LEU A 193 -41.60 -6.22 -12.15
N GLN A 194 -41.76 -5.04 -12.76
CA GLN A 194 -42.81 -4.10 -12.39
C GLN A 194 -44.21 -4.68 -12.62
N ILE A 195 -44.45 -5.35 -13.76
CA ILE A 195 -45.73 -6.01 -14.05
C ILE A 195 -46.03 -7.11 -13.01
N LEU A 196 -45.02 -7.87 -12.58
CA LEU A 196 -45.20 -8.88 -11.54
C LEU A 196 -45.55 -8.25 -10.19
N LYS A 197 -44.90 -7.14 -9.82
CA LYS A 197 -45.22 -6.40 -8.59
C LYS A 197 -46.66 -5.88 -8.60
N SER A 198 -47.10 -5.28 -9.70
CA SER A 198 -48.48 -4.79 -9.81
C SER A 198 -49.49 -5.93 -9.78
N LYS A 199 -49.22 -7.07 -10.43
CA LYS A 199 -50.06 -8.27 -10.34
C LYS A 199 -50.19 -8.78 -8.91
N LEU A 200 -49.08 -8.83 -8.16
CA LEU A 200 -49.09 -9.29 -6.77
C LEU A 200 -49.89 -8.34 -5.87
N GLN A 201 -49.78 -7.03 -6.10
CA GLN A 201 -50.60 -6.04 -5.41
C GLN A 201 -52.10 -6.24 -5.67
N ILE A 202 -52.51 -6.39 -6.93
CA ILE A 202 -53.91 -6.67 -7.29
C ILE A 202 -54.41 -7.95 -6.62
N LEU A 203 -53.57 -8.97 -6.53
CA LEU A 203 -53.91 -10.25 -5.91
C LEU A 203 -54.16 -10.09 -4.40
N ASN A 204 -53.29 -9.33 -3.71
CA ASN A 204 -53.47 -9.00 -2.30
C ASN A 204 -54.74 -8.17 -2.07
N GLU A 205 -55.01 -7.17 -2.91
CA GLU A 205 -56.23 -6.35 -2.84
C GLU A 205 -57.49 -7.21 -3.01
N LYS A 206 -57.50 -8.12 -3.99
CA LYS A 206 -58.60 -9.08 -4.18
C LYS A 206 -58.79 -10.01 -2.98
N GLN A 207 -57.70 -10.50 -2.40
CA GLN A 207 -57.80 -11.36 -1.22
C GLN A 207 -58.37 -10.61 -0.01
N LEU A 208 -58.01 -9.33 0.15
CA LEU A 208 -58.57 -8.48 1.19
C LEU A 208 -60.07 -8.23 0.96
N GLN A 209 -60.48 -7.98 -0.29
CA GLN A 209 -61.90 -7.86 -0.65
C GLN A 209 -62.68 -9.14 -0.36
N LEU A 210 -62.13 -10.30 -0.73
CA LEU A 210 -62.75 -11.60 -0.48
C LEU A 210 -62.95 -11.85 1.02
N ASN A 211 -61.94 -11.53 1.85
CA ASN A 211 -62.06 -11.64 3.31
C ASN A 211 -63.15 -10.70 3.87
N ILE A 212 -63.28 -9.49 3.33
CA ILE A 212 -64.34 -8.54 3.72
C ILE A 212 -65.72 -9.09 3.34
N GLU A 213 -65.83 -9.69 2.15
CA GLU A 213 -67.07 -10.32 1.67
C GLU A 213 -67.44 -11.59 2.46
N GLU A 214 -66.47 -12.39 2.93
CA GLU A 214 -66.71 -13.59 3.74
C GLU A 214 -67.22 -13.30 5.16
N GLN A 215 -66.77 -12.20 5.78
CA GLN A 215 -67.18 -11.81 7.14
C GLN A 215 -68.70 -11.79 7.39
N PRO A 216 -69.54 -11.13 6.55
CA PRO A 216 -70.98 -11.13 6.76
C PRO A 216 -71.59 -12.54 6.66
N PHE A 217 -71.09 -13.41 5.77
CA PHE A 217 -71.56 -14.81 5.71
C PHE A 217 -71.22 -15.57 6.98
N GLN A 218 -69.99 -15.41 7.51
CA GLN A 218 -69.58 -16.00 8.78
C GLN A 218 -70.48 -15.54 9.93
N LYS A 219 -70.80 -14.23 9.95
CA LYS A 219 -71.68 -13.63 10.95
C LYS A 219 -73.09 -14.20 10.87
N VAL A 220 -73.69 -14.24 9.68
CA VAL A 220 -75.02 -14.82 9.45
C VAL A 220 -75.05 -16.29 9.87
N LEU A 221 -74.04 -17.07 9.52
CA LEU A 221 -73.93 -18.48 9.92
C LEU A 221 -73.89 -18.64 11.44
N ASN A 222 -73.10 -17.81 12.12
CA ASN A 222 -72.99 -17.83 13.58
C ASN A 222 -74.30 -17.39 14.26
N ASP A 223 -74.96 -16.36 13.74
CA ASP A 223 -76.26 -15.90 14.23
C ASP A 223 -77.33 -16.98 14.04
N GLN A 224 -77.36 -17.66 12.90
CA GLN A 224 -78.25 -18.80 12.66
C GLN A 224 -77.99 -19.96 13.62
N LYS A 225 -76.72 -20.31 13.87
CA LYS A 225 -76.37 -21.33 14.87
C LYS A 225 -76.83 -20.94 16.27
N ARG A 226 -76.69 -19.66 16.65
CA ARG A 226 -77.16 -19.15 17.94
C ARG A 226 -78.67 -19.27 18.06
N ILE A 227 -79.42 -18.79 17.08
CA ILE A 227 -80.90 -18.86 17.04
C ILE A 227 -81.37 -20.31 17.11
N LEU A 228 -80.72 -21.23 16.37
CA LEU A 228 -81.06 -22.65 16.41
C LEU A 228 -80.87 -23.24 17.82
N ASN A 229 -79.75 -22.92 18.48
CA ASN A 229 -79.47 -23.38 19.83
C ASN A 229 -80.44 -22.80 20.87
N GLU A 230 -80.80 -21.52 20.74
CA GLU A 230 -81.81 -20.87 21.58
C GLU A 230 -83.16 -21.59 21.43
N ASN A 231 -83.63 -21.79 20.19
CA ASN A 231 -84.88 -22.50 19.90
C ASN A 231 -84.88 -23.95 20.41
N LEU A 232 -83.76 -24.67 20.29
CA LEU A 232 -83.63 -26.03 20.81
C LEU A 232 -83.73 -26.06 22.34
N ASN A 233 -83.09 -25.10 23.02
CA ASN A 233 -83.16 -24.98 24.48
C ASN A 233 -84.56 -24.62 24.95
N GLU A 234 -85.24 -23.68 24.29
CA GLU A 234 -86.63 -23.31 24.60
C GLU A 234 -87.56 -24.53 24.45
N ARG A 235 -87.45 -25.26 23.34
CA ARG A 235 -88.23 -26.50 23.14
C ARG A 235 -87.93 -27.56 24.19
N ARG A 236 -86.67 -27.67 24.63
CA ARG A 236 -86.28 -28.59 25.70
C ARG A 236 -86.93 -28.22 27.03
N LEU A 237 -86.88 -26.94 27.41
CA LEU A 237 -87.50 -26.44 28.63
C LEU A 237 -89.02 -26.61 28.62
N GLU A 238 -89.67 -26.33 27.48
CA GLU A 238 -91.11 -26.52 27.35
C GLU A 238 -91.49 -28.02 27.44
N ALA A 239 -90.72 -28.90 26.79
CA ALA A 239 -90.92 -30.34 26.90
C ALA A 239 -90.73 -30.86 28.34
N GLU A 240 -89.72 -30.36 29.06
CA GLU A 240 -89.50 -30.68 30.48
C GLU A 240 -90.65 -30.20 31.36
N LYS A 241 -91.17 -28.99 31.10
CA LYS A 241 -92.32 -28.44 31.81
C LYS A 241 -93.58 -29.29 31.60
N ILE A 242 -93.93 -29.60 30.34
CA ILE A 242 -95.06 -30.48 30.01
C ILE A 242 -94.90 -31.85 30.65
N LEU A 243 -93.68 -32.42 30.62
CA LEU A 243 -93.39 -33.71 31.24
C LEU A 243 -93.61 -33.66 32.77
N ASN A 244 -93.17 -32.59 33.43
CA ASN A 244 -93.36 -32.39 34.86
C ASN A 244 -94.84 -32.21 35.22
N GLU A 245 -95.59 -31.41 34.45
CA GLU A 245 -97.04 -31.27 34.62
C GLU A 245 -97.74 -32.62 34.50
N LYS A 246 -97.44 -33.41 33.46
CA LYS A 246 -97.99 -34.77 33.30
C LYS A 246 -97.62 -35.70 34.46
N LYS A 247 -96.38 -35.65 34.95
CA LYS A 247 -95.96 -36.41 36.14
C LYS A 247 -96.75 -36.00 37.38
N THR A 248 -96.97 -34.71 37.60
CA THR A 248 -97.78 -34.25 38.75
C THR A 248 -99.22 -34.71 38.68
N VAL A 249 -99.85 -34.67 37.50
CA VAL A 249 -101.20 -35.19 37.27
C VAL A 249 -101.27 -36.71 37.45
N LEU A 250 -100.27 -37.46 36.96
CA LEU A 250 -100.20 -38.90 37.18
C LEU A 250 -100.07 -39.23 38.67
N ASN A 251 -99.21 -38.51 39.39
CA ASN A 251 -99.02 -38.70 40.83
C ASN A 251 -100.27 -38.35 41.64
N SER A 252 -101.00 -37.28 41.27
CA SER A 252 -102.27 -36.94 41.92
C SER A 252 -103.35 -37.99 41.64
N ASN A 253 -103.40 -38.55 40.43
CA ASN A 253 -104.30 -39.66 40.10
C ASN A 253 -103.94 -40.94 40.86
N LEU A 254 -102.65 -41.29 40.97
CA LEU A 254 -102.18 -42.45 41.74
C LEU A 254 -102.53 -42.31 43.23
N THR A 255 -102.29 -41.13 43.81
CA THR A 255 -102.64 -40.86 45.22
C THR A 255 -104.15 -40.90 45.46
N ARG A 256 -104.97 -40.40 44.51
CA ARG A 256 -106.43 -40.54 44.59
C ARG A 256 -106.86 -42.00 44.52
N LEU A 257 -106.35 -42.75 43.55
CA LEU A 257 -106.68 -44.17 43.37
C LEU A 257 -106.27 -45.00 44.59
N ASN A 258 -105.10 -44.74 45.17
CA ASN A 258 -104.68 -45.39 46.42
C ASN A 258 -105.66 -45.11 47.57
N LYS A 259 -106.13 -43.87 47.73
CA LYS A 259 -107.15 -43.53 48.73
C LYS A 259 -108.49 -44.23 48.49
N GLU A 260 -108.90 -44.36 47.22
CA GLU A 260 -110.12 -45.11 46.85
C GLU A 260 -109.96 -46.61 47.18
N PHE A 261 -108.80 -47.20 46.87
CA PHE A 261 -108.48 -48.57 47.25
C PHE A 261 -108.49 -48.75 48.78
N GLU A 262 -107.81 -47.89 49.53
CA GLU A 262 -107.82 -47.93 51.00
C GLU A 262 -109.26 -47.84 51.55
N ALA A 263 -110.09 -46.93 51.05
CA ALA A 263 -111.48 -46.78 51.49
C ALA A 263 -112.33 -48.03 51.19
N THR A 264 -112.18 -48.62 50.00
CA THR A 264 -112.89 -49.84 49.61
C THR A 264 -112.42 -51.07 50.39
N THR A 265 -111.12 -51.19 50.68
CA THR A 265 -110.58 -52.22 51.57
C THR A 265 -111.17 -52.09 52.96
N VAL A 266 -111.20 -50.89 53.55
CA VAL A 266 -111.79 -50.65 54.88
C VAL A 266 -113.29 -50.97 54.89
N ASP A 267 -114.05 -50.60 53.85
CA ASP A 267 -115.48 -50.93 53.74
C ASP A 267 -115.71 -52.46 53.65
N LEU A 268 -114.89 -53.17 52.86
CA LEU A 268 -114.94 -54.63 52.77
C LEU A 268 -114.58 -55.30 54.08
N GLU A 269 -113.51 -54.85 54.75
CA GLU A 269 -113.12 -55.34 56.08
C GLU A 269 -114.27 -55.17 57.08
N ASN A 270 -114.88 -53.98 57.12
CA ASN A 270 -116.03 -53.70 58.00
C ASN A 270 -117.23 -54.60 57.69
N LYS A 271 -117.56 -54.81 56.41
CA LYS A 271 -118.65 -55.71 55.99
C LYS A 271 -118.37 -57.16 56.40
N LEU A 272 -117.14 -57.63 56.20
CA LEU A 272 -116.73 -58.99 56.57
C LEU A 272 -116.77 -59.18 58.09
N MET A 273 -116.34 -58.17 58.86
CA MET A 273 -116.44 -58.16 60.31
C MET A 273 -117.89 -58.19 60.80
N MET A 274 -118.81 -57.44 60.16
CA MET A 274 -120.24 -57.52 60.47
C MET A 274 -120.84 -58.90 60.14
N GLN A 275 -120.45 -59.52 59.03
CA GLN A 275 -120.90 -60.86 58.66
C GLN A 275 -120.38 -61.93 59.62
N LEU A 276 -119.10 -61.87 59.99
CA LEU A 276 -118.52 -62.76 61.00
C LEU A 276 -119.17 -62.56 62.36
N GLY A 277 -119.38 -61.31 62.78
CA GLY A 277 -120.08 -60.99 64.03
C GLY A 277 -121.52 -61.51 64.05
N SER A 278 -122.21 -61.46 62.91
CA SER A 278 -123.56 -62.02 62.77
C SER A 278 -123.57 -63.55 62.83
N LYS A 279 -122.65 -64.23 62.14
CA LYS A 279 -122.52 -65.70 62.20
C LYS A 279 -122.16 -66.21 63.59
N LEU A 280 -121.21 -65.55 64.27
CA LEU A 280 -120.84 -65.88 65.65
C LEU A 280 -122.01 -65.72 66.62
N ALA A 281 -122.86 -64.70 66.41
CA ALA A 281 -124.05 -64.49 67.23
C ALA A 281 -125.15 -65.56 66.98
N GLU A 282 -125.14 -66.22 65.82
CA GLU A 282 -126.06 -67.31 65.47
C GLU A 282 -125.59 -68.67 66.00
N GLU A 283 -124.28 -68.95 66.01
CA GLU A 283 -123.73 -70.22 66.53
C GLU A 283 -123.84 -70.36 68.06
N HIS A 284 -123.88 -69.24 68.80
CA HIS A 284 -123.95 -69.24 70.26
C HIS A 284 -125.31 -68.76 70.78
N LEU A 285 -126.33 -69.63 70.71
CA LEU A 285 -127.68 -69.31 71.18
C LEU A 285 -127.74 -68.94 72.67
N ASP A 286 -126.84 -69.48 73.49
CA ASP A 286 -126.81 -69.27 74.95
C ASP A 286 -126.20 -67.92 75.38
N TRP A 287 -125.78 -67.07 74.43
CA TRP A 287 -125.21 -65.77 74.78
C TRP A 287 -126.28 -64.73 75.10
N PRO A 288 -126.07 -63.88 76.14
CA PRO A 288 -126.99 -62.80 76.46
C PRO A 288 -127.16 -61.85 75.27
N GLU A 289 -128.40 -61.43 75.02
CA GLU A 289 -128.80 -60.68 73.82
C GLU A 289 -128.00 -59.37 73.63
N GLU A 290 -127.51 -58.78 74.72
CA GLU A 290 -126.60 -57.63 74.69
C GLU A 290 -125.28 -57.93 73.93
N TRP A 291 -124.68 -59.09 74.17
CA TRP A 291 -123.41 -59.49 73.53
C TRP A 291 -123.59 -59.81 72.05
N LYS A 292 -124.72 -60.44 71.70
CA LYS A 292 -125.10 -60.66 70.30
C LYS A 292 -125.28 -59.32 69.56
N ASN A 293 -125.86 -58.31 70.21
CA ASN A 293 -126.00 -56.98 69.62
C ASN A 293 -124.67 -56.24 69.45
N TYR A 294 -123.73 -56.36 70.40
CA TYR A 294 -122.39 -55.75 70.24
C TYR A 294 -121.60 -56.38 69.09
N LEU A 295 -121.70 -57.69 68.89
CA LEU A 295 -121.06 -58.40 67.79
C LEU A 295 -121.69 -58.07 66.43
N LYS A 296 -123.03 -57.99 66.35
CA LYS A 296 -123.75 -57.60 65.13
C LYS A 296 -123.46 -56.18 64.69
N GLN A 297 -123.24 -55.25 65.63
CA GLN A 297 -122.88 -53.87 65.32
C GLN A 297 -121.39 -53.70 64.98
N ALA A 298 -120.58 -54.78 65.01
CA ALA A 298 -119.14 -54.76 64.79
C ALA A 298 -118.40 -53.65 65.57
N ASN A 299 -118.95 -53.23 66.72
CA ASN A 299 -118.40 -52.12 67.49
C ASN A 299 -117.36 -52.64 68.48
N SER A 300 -116.21 -53.02 67.93
CA SER A 300 -115.07 -53.60 68.66
C SER A 300 -114.63 -52.73 69.84
N SER A 301 -114.76 -51.40 69.73
CA SER A 301 -114.42 -50.46 70.80
C SER A 301 -115.33 -50.61 72.03
N ALA A 302 -116.63 -50.83 71.83
CA ALA A 302 -117.59 -50.99 72.91
C ALA A 302 -117.45 -52.35 73.62
N LEU A 303 -117.13 -53.40 72.85
CA LEU A 303 -116.83 -54.75 73.35
C LEU A 303 -115.58 -54.76 74.23
N LEU A 304 -114.53 -54.05 73.80
CA LEU A 304 -113.31 -53.87 74.60
C LEU A 304 -113.61 -53.10 75.89
N GLY A 305 -114.46 -52.07 75.82
CA GLY A 305 -114.93 -51.30 76.97
C GLY A 305 -115.64 -52.16 78.02
N LYS A 306 -116.60 -53.01 77.61
CA LYS A 306 -117.30 -53.92 78.53
C LYS A 306 -116.41 -55.03 79.09
N LYS A 307 -115.48 -55.59 78.28
CA LYS A 307 -114.49 -56.56 78.77
C LYS A 307 -113.67 -55.98 79.93
N ASN A 308 -113.21 -54.73 79.77
CA ASN A 308 -112.45 -54.06 80.81
C ASN A 308 -113.29 -53.81 82.07
N ALA A 309 -114.57 -53.41 81.91
CA ALA A 309 -115.48 -53.22 83.03
C ALA A 309 -115.76 -54.51 83.83
N ILE A 310 -115.89 -55.66 83.17
CA ILE A 310 -116.08 -56.96 83.85
C ILE A 310 -114.80 -57.40 84.57
N LEU A 311 -113.64 -57.23 83.93
CA LEU A 311 -112.34 -57.51 84.56
C LEU A 311 -112.15 -56.71 85.85
N ASP A 312 -112.58 -55.44 85.85
CA ASP A 312 -112.52 -54.60 87.04
C ASP A 312 -113.49 -55.05 88.13
N ALA A 313 -114.71 -55.48 87.78
CA ALA A 313 -115.67 -56.04 88.74
C ALA A 313 -115.21 -57.37 89.35
N CYS A 314 -114.63 -58.28 88.56
CA CYS A 314 -114.08 -59.54 89.05
C CYS A 314 -112.93 -59.32 90.04
N LYS A 315 -112.04 -58.35 89.77
CA LYS A 315 -110.98 -57.97 90.71
C LYS A 315 -111.54 -57.43 92.02
N GLN A 316 -112.64 -56.68 91.99
CA GLN A 316 -113.29 -56.20 93.20
C GLN A 316 -113.87 -57.34 94.05
N LEU A 317 -114.49 -58.34 93.42
CA LEU A 317 -114.99 -59.54 94.10
C LEU A 317 -113.85 -60.40 94.67
N GLU A 318 -112.78 -60.61 93.91
CA GLU A 318 -111.60 -61.33 94.39
C GLU A 318 -111.01 -60.67 95.64
N ASN A 319 -110.92 -59.34 95.64
CA ASN A 319 -110.45 -58.59 96.80
C ASN A 319 -111.42 -58.66 97.99
N GLY A 320 -112.73 -58.67 97.74
CA GLY A 320 -113.74 -58.89 98.78
C GLY A 320 -113.61 -60.28 99.43
N LEU A 321 -113.45 -61.32 98.60
CA LEU A 321 -113.25 -62.69 99.05
C LEU A 321 -111.96 -62.84 99.87
N LYS A 322 -110.83 -62.24 99.41
CA LYS A 322 -109.56 -62.21 100.18
C LYS A 322 -109.74 -61.57 101.55
N ARG A 323 -110.60 -60.54 101.66
CA ARG A 323 -110.83 -59.83 102.92
C ARG A 323 -111.62 -60.69 103.90
N GLU A 324 -112.73 -61.30 103.48
CA GLU A 324 -113.54 -62.16 104.36
C GLU A 324 -112.81 -63.44 104.76
N LEU A 325 -112.03 -64.03 103.86
CA LEU A 325 -111.21 -65.20 104.17
C LEU A 325 -110.06 -64.87 105.12
N GLY A 326 -109.42 -63.71 104.94
CA GLY A 326 -108.41 -63.19 105.87
C GLY A 326 -108.95 -62.90 107.28
N GLU A 327 -110.18 -62.40 107.39
CA GLU A 327 -110.88 -62.21 108.68
C GLU A 327 -111.20 -63.54 109.36
N SER A 328 -111.35 -64.62 108.59
CA SER A 328 -111.60 -65.99 109.06
C SER A 328 -110.31 -66.79 109.34
N GLY A 329 -109.13 -66.18 109.15
CA GLY A 329 -107.83 -66.83 109.34
C GLY A 329 -107.45 -67.86 108.28
N LEU A 330 -108.15 -67.88 107.14
CA LEU A 330 -107.95 -68.82 106.04
C LEU A 330 -107.39 -68.10 104.81
N SER A 331 -106.40 -68.70 104.14
CA SER A 331 -105.92 -68.18 102.86
C SER A 331 -106.90 -68.57 101.73
N ILE A 332 -106.91 -67.80 100.63
CA ILE A 332 -107.71 -68.14 99.43
C ILE A 332 -107.39 -69.54 98.92
N ASP A 333 -106.13 -69.94 98.97
CA ASP A 333 -105.70 -71.26 98.52
C ASP A 333 -106.22 -72.34 99.47
N ASP A 334 -106.30 -72.07 100.78
CA ASP A 334 -106.90 -73.00 101.75
C ASP A 334 -108.41 -73.13 101.53
N PHE A 335 -109.10 -72.02 101.19
CA PHE A 335 -110.52 -72.01 100.89
C PHE A 335 -110.85 -72.77 99.60
N LEU A 336 -110.07 -72.59 98.54
CA LEU A 336 -110.26 -73.32 97.29
C LEU A 336 -109.96 -74.82 97.47
N ILE A 337 -108.94 -75.19 98.26
CA ILE A 337 -108.68 -76.59 98.64
C ILE A 337 -109.81 -77.17 99.50
N LEU A 338 -110.47 -76.36 100.34
CA LEU A 338 -111.64 -76.76 101.13
C LEU A 338 -112.88 -76.96 100.27
N ILE A 339 -113.11 -76.10 99.28
CA ILE A 339 -114.19 -76.26 98.30
C ILE A 339 -113.96 -77.53 97.47
N ASP A 340 -112.78 -77.72 96.90
CA ASP A 340 -112.44 -78.90 96.07
C ASP A 340 -112.40 -80.22 96.88
N ARG A 341 -112.41 -80.17 98.22
CA ARG A 341 -112.55 -81.34 99.09
C ARG A 341 -113.99 -81.65 99.50
N ASN A 342 -114.93 -80.72 99.31
CA ASN A 342 -116.35 -80.84 99.72
C ASN A 342 -117.34 -80.82 98.54
N THR A 343 -116.84 -80.77 97.30
CA THR A 343 -117.58 -81.02 96.05
C THR A 343 -116.97 -82.21 95.34
#